data_AF-A0A970WCM4-F1
#
_entry.id   AF-A0A970WCM4-F1
#
_cell.length_a   1.000
_cell.length_b   1.000
_cell.length_c   1.000
_cell.angle_alpha   90.00
_cell.angle_beta   90.00
_cell.angle_gamma   90.00
#
_symmetry.space_group_name_H-M   'P 1'
#
loop_
_entity.id
_entity.type
_entity.pdbx_description
1 polymer ?
#
loop_
_entity_poly.entity_id
_entity_poly.type
_entity_poly.pdbx_seq_one_letter_code
_entity_poly.pdbx_strand_id
1 'polypeptide(L)'
;MKKLSNATADEYFSKTASYMSHKSMRKAFSKLFNRAMLLNKFNTGEYVVTLDATRAFDTQKVYWINYTVHLMKNPDSNDIFAYVSSTDITHEKVMQTIISTVAKTDYDFFCRCERQHKFSA
;
A
#
# COMPACT_ATOMS: atom_id res chain seq x y z
N MET A 1 -13.87 11.02 16.26
CA MET A 1 -13.02 11.45 15.12
C MET A 1 -12.30 12.72 15.49
N LYS A 2 -10.97 12.76 15.40
CA LYS A 2 -10.19 13.98 15.66
C LYS A 2 -10.19 14.81 14.38
N LYS A 3 -10.94 15.91 14.36
CA LYS A 3 -10.94 16.87 13.24
C LYS A 3 -9.56 17.54 13.25
N LEU A 4 -8.79 17.43 12.17
CA LEU A 4 -7.56 18.20 12.03
C LEU A 4 -7.96 19.67 11.90
N SER A 5 -7.68 20.48 12.93
CA SER A 5 -7.94 21.92 12.90
C SER A 5 -6.99 22.57 11.90
N ASN A 6 -7.55 23.22 10.88
CA ASN A 6 -6.89 24.11 9.91
C ASN A 6 -5.80 23.55 8.98
N ALA A 7 -5.40 22.27 9.11
CA ALA A 7 -4.44 21.68 8.18
C ALA A 7 -5.15 21.25 6.88
N THR A 8 -4.63 21.71 5.73
CA THR A 8 -5.09 21.24 4.43
C THR A 8 -4.76 19.75 4.24
N ALA A 9 -5.50 19.04 3.39
CA ALA A 9 -5.19 17.65 3.05
C ALA A 9 -3.73 17.48 2.59
N ASP A 10 -3.23 18.45 1.82
CA ASP A 10 -1.85 18.49 1.32
C ASP A 10 -0.83 18.60 2.47
N GLU A 11 -1.08 19.42 3.49
CA GLU A 11 -0.23 19.51 4.69
C GLU A 11 -0.19 18.21 5.48
N TYR A 12 -1.35 17.57 5.68
CA TYR A 12 -1.44 16.29 6.38
C TYR A 12 -0.60 15.21 5.68
N PHE A 13 -0.74 15.08 4.36
CA PHE A 13 0.01 14.07 3.60
C PHE A 13 1.49 14.41 3.48
N SER A 14 1.85 15.70 3.33
CA SER A 14 3.25 16.14 3.32
C SER A 14 3.96 15.82 4.64
N LYS A 15 3.32 16.11 5.78
CA LYS A 15 3.83 15.74 7.10
C LYS A 15 3.92 14.23 7.28
N THR A 16 2.94 13.48 6.77
CA THR A 16 2.99 12.00 6.84
C THR A 16 4.17 11.44 6.05
N ALA A 17 4.42 11.97 4.85
CA ALA A 17 5.50 11.56 3.97
C ALA A 17 6.91 11.83 4.57
N SER A 18 7.06 12.82 5.45
CA SER A 18 8.36 13.09 6.10
C SER A 18 8.79 11.99 7.07
N TYR A 19 7.86 11.21 7.60
CA TYR A 19 8.15 10.06 8.48
C TYR A 19 8.55 8.79 7.71
N MET A 20 8.56 8.83 6.37
CA MET A 20 8.92 7.67 5.55
C MET A 20 10.42 7.61 5.32
N SER A 21 11.03 6.46 5.64
CA SER A 21 12.47 6.26 5.59
C SER A 21 13.01 6.17 4.16
N HIS A 22 12.27 5.54 3.24
CA HIS A 22 12.72 5.33 1.87
C HIS A 22 12.21 6.40 0.90
N LYS A 23 13.13 7.02 0.15
CA LYS A 23 12.82 8.06 -0.85
C LYS A 23 11.83 7.58 -1.93
N SER A 24 11.94 6.33 -2.37
CA SER A 24 11.02 5.72 -3.34
C SER A 24 9.59 5.63 -2.80
N MET A 25 9.42 5.16 -1.56
CA MET A 25 8.12 5.08 -0.89
C MET A 25 7.54 6.47 -0.64
N ARG A 26 8.36 7.42 -0.21
CA ARG A 26 7.95 8.82 -0.07
C ARG A 26 7.40 9.39 -1.39
N LYS A 27 8.10 9.16 -2.50
CA LYS A 27 7.66 9.60 -3.83
C LYS A 27 6.34 8.93 -4.24
N ALA A 28 6.19 7.62 -3.99
CA ALA A 28 4.96 6.89 -4.29
C ALA A 28 3.78 7.43 -3.46
N PHE A 29 3.99 7.64 -2.16
CA PHE A 29 3.00 8.19 -1.25
C PHE A 29 2.58 9.59 -1.66
N SER A 30 3.52 10.53 -1.88
CA SER A 30 3.19 11.90 -2.28
C SER A 30 2.52 11.99 -3.64
N LYS A 31 2.78 11.05 -4.56
CA LYS A 31 2.11 10.99 -5.86
C LYS A 31 0.65 10.57 -5.73
N LEU A 32 0.34 9.63 -4.83
CA LEU A 32 -1.01 9.08 -4.64
C LEU A 32 -1.86 9.91 -3.68
N PHE A 33 -1.26 10.38 -2.58
CA PHE A 33 -1.96 11.10 -1.52
C PHE A 33 -1.60 12.58 -1.55
N ASN A 34 -2.34 13.30 -2.39
CA ASN A 34 -2.43 14.75 -2.40
C ASN A 34 -3.85 15.11 -2.86
N ARG A 35 -4.29 16.33 -2.54
CA ARG A 35 -5.65 16.79 -2.81
C ARG A 35 -6.04 16.63 -4.28
N ALA A 36 -5.18 17.04 -5.21
CA ALA A 36 -5.46 16.97 -6.64
C ALA A 36 -5.69 15.52 -7.11
N MET A 37 -4.84 14.59 -6.67
CA MET A 37 -4.95 13.19 -7.03
C MET A 37 -6.20 12.55 -6.43
N LEU A 38 -6.50 12.83 -5.15
CA LEU A 38 -7.68 12.27 -4.48
C LEU A 38 -8.99 12.77 -5.11
N LEU A 39 -9.07 14.06 -5.47
CA LEU A 39 -10.22 14.60 -6.19
C LEU A 39 -10.37 13.96 -7.58
N ASN A 40 -9.26 13.75 -8.30
CA ASN A 40 -9.29 13.04 -9.57
C ASN A 40 -9.81 11.60 -9.39
N LYS A 41 -9.31 10.86 -8.39
CA LYS A 41 -9.78 9.50 -8.08
C LYS A 41 -11.28 9.46 -7.80
N PHE A 42 -11.78 10.39 -6.99
CA PHE A 42 -13.20 10.54 -6.71
C PHE A 42 -14.03 10.74 -7.99
N ASN A 43 -13.60 11.66 -8.86
CA ASN A 43 -14.30 11.96 -10.11
C ASN A 43 -14.29 10.79 -11.10
N THR A 44 -13.30 9.91 -11.01
CA THR A 44 -13.22 8.67 -11.82
C THR A 44 -13.94 7.48 -11.20
N GLY A 45 -14.61 7.64 -10.06
CA GLY A 45 -15.35 6.57 -9.37
C GLY A 45 -14.48 5.68 -8.48
N GLU A 46 -13.24 6.06 -8.22
CA GLU A 46 -12.33 5.33 -7.32
C GLU A 46 -12.38 5.97 -5.93
N TYR A 47 -13.18 5.38 -5.05
CA TYR A 47 -13.46 5.93 -3.72
C TYR A 47 -12.55 5.39 -2.61
N VAL A 48 -11.68 4.43 -2.92
CA VAL A 48 -10.74 3.85 -1.96
C VAL A 48 -9.36 3.83 -2.59
N VAL A 49 -8.39 4.47 -1.93
CA VAL A 49 -6.99 4.52 -2.38
C VAL A 49 -6.12 3.93 -1.29
N THR A 50 -5.28 2.96 -1.64
CA THR A 50 -4.44 2.23 -0.68
C THR A 50 -2.96 2.25 -1.05
N LEU A 51 -2.07 2.31 -0.06
CA LEU A 51 -0.63 2.12 -0.25
C LEU A 51 0.03 1.54 1.00
N ASP A 52 0.84 0.51 0.81
CA ASP A 52 1.76 0.03 1.82
C ASP A 52 3.03 0.88 1.82
N ALA A 53 3.38 1.47 2.96
CA ALA A 53 4.61 2.23 3.11
C ALA A 53 5.27 1.98 4.47
N THR A 54 6.59 2.08 4.50
CA THR A 54 7.33 2.03 5.77
C THR A 54 7.32 3.40 6.43
N ARG A 55 7.19 3.40 7.76
CA ARG A 55 7.22 4.60 8.57
C ARG A 55 8.11 4.38 9.79
N ALA A 56 8.95 5.36 10.08
CA ALA A 56 9.61 5.49 11.37
C ALA A 56 8.76 6.38 12.29
N PHE A 57 8.53 5.93 13.52
CA PHE A 57 8.00 6.76 14.59
C PHE A 57 9.17 7.31 15.42
N ASP A 58 8.90 7.93 16.58
CA ASP A 58 9.94 8.45 17.50
C ASP A 58 10.82 7.33 18.11
N THR A 59 10.58 6.08 17.74
CA THR A 59 11.36 4.90 18.11
C THR A 59 12.31 4.48 16.98
N GLN A 60 13.39 3.75 17.30
CA GLN A 60 14.28 3.15 16.29
C GLN A 60 13.61 2.07 15.42
N LYS A 61 12.37 1.66 15.71
CA LYS A 61 11.66 0.62 14.97
C LYS A 61 10.97 1.19 13.73
N VAL A 62 11.14 0.49 12.61
CA VAL A 62 10.42 0.75 11.35
C VAL A 62 9.20 -0.16 11.29
N TYR A 63 8.06 0.42 10.94
CA TYR A 63 6.79 -0.28 10.79
C TYR A 63 6.35 -0.28 9.33
N TRP A 64 5.74 -1.37 8.89
CA TRP A 64 4.97 -1.39 7.65
C TRP A 64 3.55 -0.94 7.95
N ILE A 65 3.10 0.10 7.27
CA ILE A 65 1.76 0.67 7.44
C ILE A 65 1.02 0.56 6.13
N ASN A 66 -0.19 0.00 6.17
CA ASN A 66 -1.16 0.16 5.10
C ASN A 66 -1.93 1.46 5.32
N TYR A 67 -1.77 2.42 4.41
CA TYR A 67 -2.56 3.63 4.37
C TYR A 67 -3.77 3.39 3.49
N THR A 68 -4.97 3.56 4.03
CA THR A 68 -6.22 3.49 3.28
C THR A 68 -6.96 4.82 3.38
N VAL A 69 -7.33 5.39 2.24
CA VAL A 69 -8.10 6.64 2.14
C VAL A 69 -9.45 6.34 1.51
N HIS A 70 -10.52 6.53 2.27
CA HIS A 70 -11.89 6.47 1.80
C HIS A 70 -12.39 7.87 1.44
N LEU A 71 -12.87 8.04 0.21
CA LEU A 71 -13.40 9.29 -0.30
C LEU A 71 -14.92 9.24 -0.28
N MET A 72 -15.53 10.24 0.35
CA MET A 72 -16.97 10.32 0.55
C MET A 72 -17.44 11.74 0.26
N LYS A 73 -18.65 11.89 -0.27
CA LYS A 73 -19.26 13.19 -0.53
C LYS A 73 -20.33 13.48 0.51
N ASN A 74 -20.31 14.69 1.05
CA ASN A 74 -21.42 15.20 1.85
C ASN A 74 -22.63 15.44 0.94
N PRO A 75 -23.79 14.78 1.19
CA PRO A 75 -24.99 15.03 0.39
C PRO A 75 -25.48 16.49 0.51
N ASP A 76 -25.27 17.14 1.66
CA ASP A 76 -25.82 18.47 1.93
C ASP A 76 -24.92 19.61 1.44
N SER A 77 -23.60 19.48 1.64
CA SER A 77 -22.63 20.54 1.28
C SER A 77 -21.91 20.31 -0.04
N ASN A 78 -22.07 19.14 -0.67
CA ASN A 78 -21.28 18.67 -1.81
C ASN A 78 -19.76 18.56 -1.56
N ASP A 79 -19.29 18.78 -0.33
CA ASP A 79 -17.87 18.66 0.03
C ASP A 79 -17.41 17.20 -0.08
N ILE A 80 -16.18 17.01 -0.55
CA ILE A 80 -15.53 15.70 -0.59
C ILE A 80 -14.64 15.57 0.65
N PHE A 81 -14.89 14.55 1.45
CA PHE A 81 -14.12 14.18 2.62
C PHE A 81 -13.21 12.99 2.32
N ALA A 82 -11.99 13.03 2.87
CA ALA A 82 -11.07 11.91 2.89
C ALA A 82 -10.95 11.36 4.32
N TYR A 83 -11.44 10.14 4.53
CA TYR A 83 -11.22 9.39 5.77
C TYR A 83 -9.96 8.54 5.62
N VAL A 84 -8.95 8.84 6.44
CA VAL A 84 -7.66 8.15 6.42
C VAL A 84 -7.58 7.16 7.56
N SER A 85 -7.38 5.88 7.24
CA SER A 85 -7.02 4.83 8.18
C SER A 85 -5.58 4.38 7.93
N SER A 86 -4.90 3.96 9.00
CA SER A 86 -3.53 3.48 8.96
C SER A 86 -3.44 2.24 9.81
N THR A 87 -3.15 1.11 9.17
CA THR A 87 -3.09 -0.20 9.82
C THR A 87 -1.65 -0.67 9.87
N ASP A 88 -1.15 -1.06 11.04
CA ASP A 88 0.15 -1.73 11.15
C ASP A 88 0.04 -3.12 10.54
N ILE A 89 0.80 -3.34 9.47
CA ILE A 89 0.86 -4.61 8.73
C ILE A 89 2.24 -5.27 8.83
N THR A 90 3.03 -4.89 9.84
CA THR A 90 4.41 -5.37 10.00
C THR A 90 4.47 -6.87 10.16
N HIS A 91 3.55 -7.44 10.95
CA HIS A 91 3.51 -8.89 11.18
C HIS A 91 3.17 -9.65 9.89
N GLU A 92 2.19 -9.20 9.11
CA GLU A 92 1.84 -9.81 7.84
C GLU A 92 3.00 -9.80 6.84
N LYS A 93 3.73 -8.67 6.73
CA LYS A 93 4.90 -8.58 5.83
C LYS A 93 6.03 -9.52 6.24
N VAL A 94 6.28 -9.65 7.55
CA VAL A 94 7.30 -10.58 8.08
C VAL A 94 6.88 -12.02 7.79
N MET A 95 5.63 -12.39 8.08
CA MET A 95 5.12 -13.74 7.80
C MET A 95 5.13 -14.09 6.31
N GLN A 96 4.74 -13.16 5.44
CA GLN A 96 4.83 -13.34 3.99
C GLN A 96 6.27 -13.61 3.54
N THR A 97 7.24 -12.90 4.13
CA THR A 97 8.66 -13.10 3.81
C THR A 97 9.11 -14.50 4.23
N ILE A 98 8.80 -14.93 5.45
CA ILE A 98 9.15 -16.27 5.97
C ILE A 98 8.57 -17.36 5.07
N ILE A 99 7.27 -17.32 4.79
CA ILE A 99 6.60 -18.31 3.92
C ILE A 99 7.25 -18.34 2.54
N SER A 100 7.50 -17.16 1.95
CA SER A 100 8.12 -17.07 0.62
C SER A 100 9.54 -17.64 0.58
N THR A 101 10.29 -17.54 1.69
CA THR A 101 11.62 -18.11 1.81
C THR A 101 11.56 -19.63 1.92
N VAL A 102 10.71 -20.18 2.79
CA VAL A 102 10.52 -21.63 2.95
C VAL A 102 10.06 -22.26 1.65
N ALA A 103 9.05 -21.69 0.99
CA ALA A 103 8.53 -22.21 -0.28
C ALA A 103 9.60 -22.22 -1.40
N LYS A 104 10.56 -21.29 -1.39
CA LYS A 104 11.66 -21.29 -2.37
C LYS A 104 12.71 -22.37 -2.10
N THR A 105 12.78 -22.88 -0.87
CA THR A 105 13.76 -23.89 -0.47
C THR A 105 13.31 -25.31 -0.85
N ASP A 106 12.01 -25.56 -1.06
CA ASP A 106 11.44 -26.92 -1.17
C ASP A 106 10.96 -27.35 -2.57
N TYR A 107 11.43 -26.72 -3.66
CA TYR A 107 11.07 -27.16 -5.03
C TYR A 107 12.24 -27.84 -5.76
N ASP A 108 12.54 -29.08 -5.38
CA ASP A 108 13.30 -30.03 -6.20
C ASP A 108 12.33 -30.92 -6.98
N PHE A 109 12.30 -30.75 -8.31
CA PHE A 109 11.51 -31.61 -9.20
C PHE A 109 12.43 -32.55 -9.99
N PHE A 110 12.29 -33.86 -9.76
CA PHE A 110 12.83 -34.87 -10.68
C PHE A 110 11.77 -35.20 -11.73
N CYS A 111 12.02 -34.83 -12.99
CA CYS A 111 11.23 -35.28 -14.13
C CYS A 111 11.98 -36.37 -14.90
N ARG A 112 11.31 -37.50 -15.15
CA ARG A 112 11.81 -38.56 -16.04
C ARG A 112 11.44 -38.22 -17.48
N CYS A 113 12.43 -37.90 -18.31
CA CYS A 113 12.23 -37.81 -19.75
C CYS A 113 12.25 -39.21 -20.38
N GLU A 114 11.12 -39.67 -20.87
CA GLU A 114 11.06 -40.91 -21.67
C GLU A 114 11.40 -40.64 -23.13
N ARG A 115 12.10 -41.59 -23.77
CA ARG A 115 12.33 -41.59 -25.22
C ARG A 115 11.05 -42.05 -25.91
N GLN A 116 10.45 -41.19 -26.75
CA GLN A 116 9.43 -41.62 -27.71
C GLN A 116 10.08 -42.50 -28.79
N HIS A 117 9.87 -43.81 -28.73
CA HIS A 117 10.08 -44.66 -29.91
C HIS A 117 8.91 -44.46 -30.87
N LYS A 118 9.15 -43.74 -31.97
CA LYS A 118 8.28 -43.82 -33.15
C LYS A 118 8.49 -45.21 -33.77
N PHE A 119 7.47 -46.07 -33.69
CA PHE A 119 7.38 -47.20 -34.60
C PHE A 119 6.69 -46.74 -35.88
N SER A 120 7.47 -46.70 -36.96
CA SER A 120 6.98 -46.68 -38.33
C SER A 120 6.93 -48.12 -38.83
N ALA A 121 5.73 -48.61 -39.17
CA ALA A 121 5.41 -49.50 -40.29
C ALA A 121 3.91 -49.81 -40.24
#